data_AF-A0A0D2BA47-F1
#
_entry.id   AF-A0A0D2BA47-F1
#
_cell.length_a   1.000
_cell.length_b   1.000
_cell.length_c   1.000
_cell.angle_alpha   90.00
_cell.angle_beta   90.00
_cell.angle_gamma   90.00
#
_symmetry.space_group_name_H-M   'P 1'
#
loop_
_entity.id
_entity.type
_entity.pdbx_description
1 polymer ?
#
loop_
_entity_poly.entity_id
_entity_poly.type
_entity_poly.pdbx_seq_one_letter_code
_entity_poly.pdbx_strand_id
1 'polypeptide(L)'
;MTSPAIRERNFINITGEPNAGRHARRIHVRRTVMKNYHRQRRQKKKLPSKQGPAASSLGSEQATQSSSPYSSNLSLLDGRSPNEVVLDPAASSLFRAKAHDNPIHAQISTSIIRFLCGLVVKARQSICHVGFIHHAALEAESPSNHFLATCRDILSSHHDSTAPSPSSPALWERVHVAQEDIYVTCAQMNNWQLLSAAQAITLYILARFRNGKDDRFPHMDIALLFTLRKVFSHLKADYLSDGYHNRKCGPPAIPTSSWRDWIFHESVSRTATVYFLLTVVVSMDFGIECDQADRWRVEDMLLPGAKASWEARDEVAWRSSTSVSGNVDRLPFTLRLGDLASVDSSSGLQAQIAAWQEELDEFGMVITLAGQMLMD
;
A
#
# COMPACT_ATOMS: atom_id res chain seq x y z
N MET A 1 -30.82 -47.04 -2.48
CA MET A 1 -31.00 -45.82 -3.30
C MET A 1 -30.32 -44.65 -2.59
N THR A 2 -29.17 -44.21 -3.09
CA THR A 2 -28.51 -42.97 -2.68
C THR A 2 -27.85 -42.38 -3.92
N SER A 3 -28.24 -41.15 -4.29
CA SER A 3 -27.78 -40.51 -5.53
C SER A 3 -26.35 -40.00 -5.36
N PRO A 4 -25.44 -40.15 -6.35
CA PRO A 4 -24.09 -39.61 -6.25
C PRO A 4 -24.11 -38.08 -6.26
N ALA A 5 -23.37 -37.47 -5.35
CA ALA A 5 -23.26 -36.02 -5.25
C ALA A 5 -22.75 -35.41 -6.57
N ILE A 6 -23.50 -34.43 -7.09
CA ILE A 6 -23.14 -33.70 -8.30
C ILE A 6 -21.90 -32.84 -7.99
N ARG A 7 -20.71 -33.32 -8.36
CA ARG A 7 -19.50 -32.51 -8.39
C ARG A 7 -19.71 -31.32 -9.32
N GLU A 8 -19.65 -30.10 -8.78
CA GLU A 8 -19.63 -28.89 -9.58
C GLU A 8 -18.44 -28.93 -10.56
N ARG A 9 -18.72 -28.86 -11.86
CA ARG A 9 -17.70 -28.89 -12.94
C ARG A 9 -16.78 -27.66 -12.98
N ASN A 10 -16.85 -26.78 -11.99
CA ASN A 10 -16.02 -25.58 -11.85
C ASN A 10 -15.01 -25.67 -10.69
N PHE A 11 -15.03 -26.73 -9.87
CA PHE A 11 -14.13 -26.87 -8.73
C PHE A 11 -12.73 -27.35 -9.20
N ILE A 12 -11.84 -26.40 -9.46
CA ILE A 12 -10.41 -26.70 -9.69
C ILE A 12 -9.80 -27.04 -8.34
N ASN A 13 -9.31 -28.27 -8.17
CA ASN A 13 -8.63 -28.67 -6.94
C ASN A 13 -7.27 -27.95 -6.84
N ILE A 14 -7.13 -27.02 -5.89
CA ILE A 14 -5.94 -26.14 -5.78
C ILE A 14 -4.83 -26.79 -4.92
N THR A 15 -5.11 -27.92 -4.25
CA THR A 15 -4.20 -28.62 -3.31
C THR A 15 -3.32 -29.70 -3.96
N GLY A 16 -3.18 -29.71 -5.29
CA GLY A 16 -2.26 -30.58 -6.01
C GLY A 16 -0.80 -30.08 -5.96
N GLU A 17 0.15 -31.02 -6.01
CA GLU A 17 1.60 -30.85 -5.93
C GLU A 17 2.17 -29.60 -6.67
N PRO A 18 3.32 -29.03 -6.22
CA PRO A 18 3.84 -27.75 -6.70
C PRO A 18 3.99 -27.60 -8.23
N ASN A 19 4.18 -28.71 -8.95
CA ASN A 19 4.21 -28.74 -10.42
C ASN A 19 2.82 -28.99 -11.05
N ALA A 20 2.00 -29.85 -10.43
CA ALA A 20 0.69 -30.28 -10.89
C ALA A 20 -0.43 -29.27 -10.57
N GLY A 21 -0.34 -28.07 -11.14
CA GLY A 21 -1.39 -27.05 -10.98
C GLY A 21 -1.03 -25.67 -11.52
N ARG A 22 0.26 -25.38 -11.75
CA ARG A 22 0.77 -24.08 -12.24
C ARG A 22 0.13 -23.62 -13.55
N HIS A 23 -0.32 -24.55 -14.42
CA HIS A 23 -1.05 -24.21 -15.64
C HIS A 23 -2.52 -23.84 -15.36
N ALA A 24 -3.21 -24.61 -14.50
CA ALA A 24 -4.58 -24.33 -14.09
C ALA A 24 -4.69 -23.01 -13.29
N ARG A 25 -3.73 -22.71 -12.41
CA ARG A 25 -3.60 -21.42 -11.71
C ARG A 25 -3.46 -20.26 -12.71
N ARG A 26 -2.55 -20.37 -13.70
CA ARG A 26 -2.40 -19.36 -14.77
C ARG A 26 -3.66 -19.19 -15.63
N ILE A 27 -4.37 -20.27 -15.98
CA ILE A 27 -5.66 -20.21 -16.68
C ILE A 27 -6.72 -19.51 -15.82
N HIS A 28 -6.81 -19.82 -14.53
CA HIS A 28 -7.78 -19.21 -13.62
C HIS A 28 -7.54 -17.70 -13.51
N VAL A 29 -6.31 -17.27 -13.20
CA VAL A 29 -5.92 -15.85 -13.13
C VAL A 29 -6.25 -15.14 -14.44
N ARG A 30 -5.85 -15.69 -15.59
CA ARG A 30 -6.16 -15.12 -16.92
C ARG A 30 -7.66 -15.01 -17.18
N ARG A 31 -8.46 -16.02 -16.82
CA ARG A 31 -9.93 -15.99 -16.97
C ARG A 31 -10.58 -14.94 -16.07
N THR A 32 -10.12 -14.80 -14.83
CA THR A 32 -10.64 -13.82 -13.88
C THR A 32 -10.31 -12.38 -14.32
N VAL A 33 -9.06 -12.10 -14.68
CA VAL A 33 -8.65 -10.80 -15.24
C VAL A 33 -9.44 -10.45 -16.51
N MET A 34 -9.58 -11.39 -17.46
CA MET A 34 -10.33 -11.14 -18.70
C MET A 34 -11.84 -10.89 -18.44
N LYS A 35 -12.48 -11.62 -17.52
CA LYS A 35 -13.88 -11.39 -17.14
C LYS A 35 -14.10 -9.97 -16.61
N ASN A 36 -13.23 -9.53 -15.71
CA ASN A 36 -13.30 -8.21 -15.09
C ASN A 36 -13.00 -7.08 -16.10
N TYR A 37 -11.98 -7.25 -16.95
CA TYR A 37 -11.70 -6.33 -18.07
C TYR A 37 -12.93 -6.13 -18.97
N HIS A 38 -13.63 -7.22 -19.33
CA HIS A 38 -14.87 -7.13 -20.09
C HIS A 38 -16.03 -6.49 -19.30
N ARG A 39 -16.12 -6.68 -17.97
CA ARG A 39 -17.09 -6.00 -17.10
C ARG A 39 -16.86 -4.48 -17.09
N GLN A 40 -15.63 -4.03 -16.83
CA GLN A 40 -15.25 -2.62 -16.84
C GLN A 40 -15.48 -1.97 -18.21
N ARG A 41 -15.09 -2.63 -19.31
CA ARG A 41 -15.32 -2.12 -20.68
C ARG A 41 -16.81 -1.98 -21.00
N ARG A 42 -17.67 -2.86 -20.45
CA ARG A 42 -19.14 -2.74 -20.55
C ARG A 42 -19.71 -1.62 -19.68
N GLN A 43 -19.15 -1.37 -18.50
CA GLN A 43 -19.53 -0.24 -17.64
C GLN A 43 -19.15 1.11 -18.27
N LYS A 44 -17.90 1.26 -18.76
CA LYS A 44 -17.44 2.47 -19.48
C LYS A 44 -18.29 2.77 -20.73
N LYS A 45 -18.78 1.74 -21.44
CA LYS A 45 -19.71 1.88 -22.57
C LYS A 45 -21.16 2.22 -22.19
N LYS A 46 -21.55 2.12 -20.91
CA LYS A 46 -22.92 2.40 -20.44
C LYS A 46 -23.10 3.79 -19.84
N LEU A 47 -22.03 4.55 -19.64
CA LEU A 47 -22.10 5.98 -19.33
C LEU A 47 -22.55 6.72 -20.61
N PRO A 48 -23.70 7.42 -20.60
CA PRO A 48 -24.16 8.14 -21.77
C PRO A 48 -23.26 9.34 -22.05
N SER A 49 -22.82 9.47 -23.30
CA SER A 49 -22.14 10.66 -23.78
C SER A 49 -23.12 11.85 -23.76
N LYS A 50 -23.04 12.66 -22.70
CA LYS A 50 -23.58 14.02 -22.68
C LYS A 50 -22.46 14.98 -23.10
N GLN A 51 -22.40 15.34 -24.37
CA GLN A 51 -22.17 16.73 -24.79
C GLN A 51 -22.33 16.94 -26.30
N GLY A 52 -22.87 18.12 -26.63
CA GLY A 52 -23.12 18.64 -27.97
C GLY A 52 -24.48 19.36 -28.01
N PRO A 53 -24.70 20.39 -28.86
CA PRO A 53 -23.80 20.91 -29.91
C PRO A 53 -23.64 22.46 -29.96
N ALA A 54 -22.82 22.93 -30.92
CA ALA A 54 -22.76 24.30 -31.50
C ALA A 54 -22.32 25.46 -30.57
N ALA A 55 -21.63 26.53 -31.01
CA ALA A 55 -21.06 26.93 -32.32
C ALA A 55 -19.64 27.54 -32.06
N SER A 56 -18.92 28.24 -32.95
CA SER A 56 -19.15 28.81 -34.30
C SER A 56 -17.85 28.80 -35.15
N SER A 57 -17.61 29.81 -36.00
CA SER A 57 -16.48 29.90 -36.95
C SER A 57 -15.96 31.34 -37.17
N LEU A 58 -14.77 31.44 -37.77
CA LEU A 58 -14.13 32.59 -38.43
C LEU A 58 -13.26 33.54 -37.58
N GLY A 59 -12.05 33.81 -38.09
CA GLY A 59 -11.03 34.68 -37.51
C GLY A 59 -9.62 34.26 -37.95
N SER A 60 -9.15 34.76 -39.09
CA SER A 60 -7.83 34.47 -39.68
C SER A 60 -6.89 35.67 -39.59
N GLU A 61 -5.59 35.42 -39.83
CA GLU A 61 -4.49 36.42 -39.94
C GLU A 61 -4.02 37.02 -38.59
N GLN A 62 -2.74 37.39 -38.39
CA GLN A 62 -1.58 37.43 -39.29
C GLN A 62 -0.25 37.18 -38.53
N ALA A 63 0.84 36.98 -39.25
CA ALA A 63 2.15 36.63 -38.68
C ALA A 63 3.07 37.84 -38.45
N THR A 64 3.96 37.75 -37.45
CA THR A 64 5.20 38.55 -37.37
C THR A 64 6.36 37.69 -36.88
N GLN A 65 7.33 37.46 -37.76
CA GLN A 65 8.68 37.03 -37.41
C GLN A 65 9.57 38.27 -37.25
N SER A 66 10.41 38.32 -36.22
CA SER A 66 11.53 39.27 -36.17
C SER A 66 12.73 38.70 -35.41
N SER A 67 13.88 38.80 -36.05
CA SER A 67 15.24 38.41 -35.66
C SER A 67 15.72 38.90 -34.27
N SER A 68 16.39 38.00 -33.52
CA SER A 68 17.86 37.97 -33.18
C SER A 68 18.68 39.29 -33.22
N PRO A 69 19.85 39.43 -32.53
CA PRO A 69 20.52 38.56 -31.53
C PRO A 69 20.89 39.30 -30.20
N TYR A 70 21.42 38.59 -29.20
CA TYR A 70 22.68 38.96 -28.50
C TYR A 70 23.17 37.83 -27.58
N SER A 71 24.42 37.41 -27.74
CA SER A 71 25.10 36.43 -26.87
C SER A 71 26.01 37.14 -25.86
N SER A 72 26.05 36.62 -24.63
CA SER A 72 27.20 36.69 -23.69
C SER A 72 26.93 35.67 -22.57
N ASN A 73 27.29 34.41 -22.74
CA ASN A 73 28.54 33.83 -22.21
C ASN A 73 28.82 34.18 -20.73
N LEU A 74 28.46 33.25 -19.85
CA LEU A 74 29.15 33.09 -18.56
C LEU A 74 29.27 31.59 -18.25
N SER A 75 30.37 31.01 -18.75
CA SER A 75 30.77 29.64 -18.50
C SER A 75 31.60 29.55 -17.22
N LEU A 76 31.00 29.14 -16.10
CA LEU A 76 31.71 28.43 -15.04
C LEU A 76 30.73 27.78 -14.04
N LEU A 77 30.76 26.44 -13.98
CA LEU A 77 30.76 25.60 -12.78
C LEU A 77 30.33 24.18 -13.21
N ASP A 78 31.33 23.35 -13.51
CA ASP A 78 31.16 21.91 -13.67
C ASP A 78 30.85 21.30 -12.29
N GLY A 79 29.56 21.32 -11.93
CA GLY A 79 29.03 20.88 -10.66
C GLY A 79 28.34 19.53 -10.77
N ARG A 80 29.11 18.47 -11.03
CA ARG A 80 28.60 17.10 -11.21
C ARG A 80 27.99 16.55 -9.90
N SER A 81 26.70 16.82 -9.70
CA SER A 81 25.94 16.43 -8.50
C SER A 81 25.82 14.90 -8.37
N PRO A 82 26.22 14.29 -7.24
CA PRO A 82 26.11 12.86 -7.02
C PRO A 82 24.75 12.50 -6.38
N ASN A 83 23.63 12.79 -7.05
CA ASN A 83 22.30 12.38 -6.58
C ASN A 83 21.22 12.43 -7.68
N GLU A 84 21.45 11.75 -8.81
CA GLU A 84 20.39 11.49 -9.80
C GLU A 84 20.01 10.00 -9.81
N VAL A 85 19.21 9.59 -8.81
CA VAL A 85 18.44 8.34 -8.91
C VAL A 85 17.29 8.60 -9.87
N VAL A 86 17.61 8.60 -11.17
CA VAL A 86 16.62 8.52 -12.23
C VAL A 86 15.84 7.21 -12.03
N LEU A 87 14.54 7.33 -11.76
CA LEU A 87 13.63 6.19 -11.87
C LEU A 87 13.54 5.85 -13.35
N ASP A 88 14.29 4.82 -13.77
CA ASP A 88 14.30 4.33 -15.15
C ASP A 88 12.85 4.00 -15.58
N PRO A 89 12.33 4.61 -16.66
CA PRO A 89 10.97 4.39 -17.13
C PRO A 89 10.70 2.96 -17.66
N ALA A 90 11.67 2.04 -17.61
CA ALA A 90 11.50 0.58 -17.76
C ALA A 90 10.69 -0.08 -16.62
N ALA A 91 9.60 0.56 -16.18
CA ALA A 91 8.68 0.06 -15.17
C ALA A 91 7.99 -1.24 -15.63
N SER A 92 7.78 -2.16 -14.68
CA SER A 92 6.80 -3.23 -14.87
C SER A 92 5.43 -2.60 -15.18
N SER A 93 4.70 -3.14 -16.15
CA SER A 93 3.51 -2.50 -16.72
C SER A 93 2.33 -2.32 -15.75
N LEU A 94 2.48 -2.77 -14.51
CA LEU A 94 1.46 -2.81 -13.45
C LEU A 94 1.71 -1.82 -12.31
N PHE A 95 2.94 -1.30 -12.16
CA PHE A 95 3.29 -0.30 -11.16
C PHE A 95 3.80 1.00 -11.80
N ARG A 96 3.01 1.55 -12.73
CA ARG A 96 3.31 2.86 -13.35
C ARG A 96 2.94 3.99 -12.39
N ALA A 97 3.89 4.87 -12.08
CA ALA A 97 3.59 6.12 -11.36
C ALA A 97 2.50 6.92 -12.09
N LYS A 98 1.55 7.49 -11.36
CA LYS A 98 0.52 8.34 -11.94
C LYS A 98 1.14 9.63 -12.46
N ALA A 99 0.68 10.08 -13.63
CA ALA A 99 0.90 11.45 -14.08
C ALA A 99 -0.07 12.36 -13.32
N HIS A 100 0.42 13.54 -12.93
CA HIS A 100 -0.37 14.58 -12.29
C HIS A 100 -0.15 15.89 -13.04
N ASP A 101 -1.22 16.52 -13.51
CA ASP A 101 -1.14 17.78 -14.26
C ASP A 101 -0.84 18.98 -13.34
N ASN A 102 -1.23 18.88 -12.07
CA ASN A 102 -0.87 19.85 -11.02
C ASN A 102 0.59 19.61 -10.57
N PRO A 103 1.51 20.60 -10.67
CA PRO A 103 2.91 20.44 -10.28
C PRO A 103 3.09 20.17 -8.78
N ILE A 104 2.20 20.66 -7.92
CA ILE A 104 2.22 20.37 -6.47
C ILE A 104 1.92 18.89 -6.24
N HIS A 105 0.89 18.35 -6.88
CA HIS A 105 0.56 16.92 -6.81
C HIS A 105 1.67 16.05 -7.39
N ALA A 106 2.34 16.48 -8.46
CA ALA A 106 3.51 15.77 -9.00
C ALA A 106 4.70 15.75 -8.00
N GLN A 107 4.95 16.86 -7.30
CA GLN A 107 5.97 16.94 -6.26
C GLN A 107 5.63 16.05 -5.05
N ILE A 108 4.38 16.09 -4.58
CA ILE A 108 3.92 15.24 -3.47
C ILE A 108 4.01 13.76 -3.85
N SER A 109 3.53 13.40 -5.05
CA SER A 109 3.61 12.04 -5.60
C SER A 109 5.07 11.54 -5.59
N THR A 110 6.01 12.38 -6.04
CA THR A 110 7.45 12.07 -6.00
C THR A 110 7.97 11.85 -4.57
N SER A 111 7.54 12.65 -3.60
CA SER A 111 7.91 12.49 -2.19
C SER A 111 7.38 11.18 -1.58
N ILE A 112 6.11 10.83 -1.83
CA ILE A 112 5.52 9.56 -1.41
C ILE A 112 6.26 8.38 -2.06
N ILE A 113 6.57 8.45 -3.36
CA ILE A 113 7.34 7.41 -4.07
C ILE A 113 8.73 7.22 -3.43
N ARG A 114 9.43 8.31 -3.09
CA ARG A 114 10.74 8.25 -2.39
C ARG A 114 10.61 7.60 -1.01
N PHE A 115 9.59 7.95 -0.23
CA PHE A 115 9.31 7.31 1.06
C PHE A 115 9.08 5.80 0.91
N LEU A 116 8.18 5.39 0.01
CA LEU A 116 7.85 3.98 -0.25
C LEU A 116 9.08 3.15 -0.70
N CYS A 117 9.91 3.70 -1.59
CA CYS A 117 11.18 3.09 -1.98
C CYS A 117 12.21 3.06 -0.83
N GLY A 118 12.21 4.07 0.03
CA GLY A 118 13.04 4.18 1.23
C GLY A 118 12.77 3.07 2.25
N LEU A 119 11.50 2.67 2.43
CA LEU A 119 11.14 1.54 3.30
C LEU A 119 11.84 0.23 2.90
N VAL A 120 12.07 0.00 1.60
CA VAL A 120 12.85 -1.16 1.11
C VAL A 120 14.33 -1.04 1.46
N VAL A 121 14.89 0.17 1.40
CA VAL A 121 16.29 0.42 1.81
C VAL A 121 16.46 0.12 3.30
N LYS A 122 15.56 0.68 4.13
CA LYS A 122 15.51 0.41 5.58
C LYS A 122 15.40 -1.11 5.85
N ALA A 123 14.46 -1.80 5.19
CA ALA A 123 14.25 -3.24 5.36
C ALA A 123 15.47 -4.13 5.02
N ARG A 124 16.29 -3.74 4.02
CA ARG A 124 17.54 -4.46 3.68
C ARG A 124 18.62 -4.32 4.75
N GLN A 125 18.69 -3.17 5.42
CA GLN A 125 19.62 -2.92 6.51
C GLN A 125 19.13 -3.59 7.80
N SER A 126 17.88 -3.31 8.19
CA SER A 126 17.16 -4.04 9.22
C SER A 126 15.66 -3.77 9.12
N ILE A 127 14.86 -4.83 9.18
CA ILE A 127 13.39 -4.76 9.24
C ILE A 127 12.89 -3.97 10.47
N CYS A 128 13.65 -3.84 11.56
CA CYS A 128 13.23 -3.02 12.71
C CYS A 128 13.17 -1.51 12.43
N HIS A 129 13.76 -1.03 11.33
CA HIS A 129 13.68 0.38 10.92
C HIS A 129 12.46 0.68 10.02
N VAL A 130 11.63 -0.33 9.73
CA VAL A 130 10.46 -0.19 8.84
C VAL A 130 9.26 0.29 9.66
N GLY A 131 8.82 1.53 9.45
CA GLY A 131 7.82 2.21 10.31
C GLY A 131 6.41 1.60 10.38
N PHE A 132 6.13 0.51 9.66
CA PHE A 132 4.90 -0.29 9.78
C PHE A 132 5.11 -1.66 10.45
N ILE A 133 6.31 -1.93 10.96
CA ILE A 133 6.70 -3.18 11.64
C ILE A 133 7.22 -2.83 13.03
N HIS A 134 6.40 -3.09 14.06
CA HIS A 134 6.75 -2.79 15.44
C HIS A 134 7.79 -3.76 16.01
N HIS A 135 8.63 -3.30 16.95
CA HIS A 135 9.67 -4.15 17.58
C HIS A 135 9.07 -5.36 18.31
N ALA A 136 8.00 -5.20 19.08
CA ALA A 136 7.32 -6.30 19.76
C ALA A 136 6.68 -7.34 18.82
N ALA A 137 6.47 -7.01 17.53
CA ALA A 137 6.06 -7.98 16.51
C ALA A 137 7.25 -8.83 15.99
N LEU A 138 8.47 -8.31 16.09
CA LEU A 138 9.72 -9.03 15.79
C LEU A 138 10.18 -9.90 16.95
N GLU A 139 9.95 -9.46 18.20
CA GLU A 139 10.27 -10.20 19.42
C GLU A 139 9.24 -11.30 19.76
N ALA A 140 8.07 -11.29 19.10
CA ALA A 140 7.05 -12.32 19.28
C ALA A 140 7.56 -13.73 18.95
N GLU A 141 7.25 -14.69 19.81
CA GLU A 141 7.73 -16.07 19.70
C GLU A 141 7.39 -16.73 18.35
N SER A 142 8.33 -17.51 17.83
CA SER A 142 8.10 -18.40 16.69
C SER A 142 6.96 -19.37 17.03
N PRO A 143 5.93 -19.53 16.17
CA PRO A 143 5.94 -19.28 14.72
C PRO A 143 5.38 -17.91 14.27
N SER A 144 5.13 -16.97 15.18
CA SER A 144 4.41 -15.71 14.88
C SER A 144 5.16 -14.79 13.91
N ASN A 145 6.46 -14.61 14.12
CA ASN A 145 7.32 -13.71 13.33
C ASN A 145 7.98 -14.39 12.11
N HIS A 146 7.65 -15.65 11.80
CA HIS A 146 8.35 -16.47 10.80
C HIS A 146 8.47 -15.80 9.42
N PHE A 147 7.36 -15.28 8.88
CA PHE A 147 7.36 -14.67 7.54
C PHE A 147 8.19 -13.38 7.47
N LEU A 148 8.22 -12.59 8.54
CA LEU A 148 9.13 -11.44 8.68
C LEU A 148 10.60 -11.87 8.79
N ALA A 149 10.91 -12.97 9.49
CA ALA A 149 12.27 -13.51 9.55
C ALA A 149 12.73 -13.97 8.16
N THR A 150 11.92 -14.77 7.45
CA THR A 150 12.19 -15.17 6.07
C THR A 150 12.30 -13.97 5.11
N CYS A 151 11.47 -12.95 5.29
CA CYS A 151 11.58 -11.69 4.53
C CYS A 151 12.89 -10.95 4.82
N ARG A 152 13.36 -10.93 6.07
CA ARG A 152 14.65 -10.37 6.45
C ARG A 152 15.77 -11.07 5.70
N ASP A 153 15.81 -12.40 5.77
CA ASP A 153 16.86 -13.23 5.16
C ASP A 153 16.87 -13.13 3.63
N ILE A 154 15.71 -12.96 3.01
CA ILE A 154 15.57 -12.74 1.57
C ILE A 154 16.06 -11.33 1.18
N LEU A 155 15.75 -10.29 1.96
CA LEU A 155 16.15 -8.92 1.61
C LEU A 155 17.60 -8.61 1.94
N SER A 156 18.16 -9.15 3.04
CA SER A 156 19.54 -8.90 3.48
C SER A 156 20.58 -9.60 2.60
N SER A 157 20.34 -10.86 2.24
CA SER A 157 21.26 -11.66 1.39
C SER A 157 21.51 -11.12 -0.03
N HIS A 158 20.79 -10.07 -0.42
CA HIS A 158 20.98 -9.35 -1.68
C HIS A 158 21.42 -7.88 -1.47
N HIS A 159 21.89 -7.52 -0.27
CA HIS A 159 22.50 -6.24 0.05
C HIS A 159 24.00 -6.20 -0.32
N ASP A 160 24.73 -7.29 -0.08
CA ASP A 160 26.21 -7.29 -0.08
C ASP A 160 26.86 -7.44 -1.46
N SER A 161 26.08 -7.41 -2.54
CA SER A 161 26.60 -7.30 -3.90
C SER A 161 26.91 -5.83 -4.22
N THR A 162 28.20 -5.47 -4.18
CA THR A 162 28.77 -4.13 -4.45
C THR A 162 28.60 -3.60 -5.88
N ALA A 163 27.67 -4.15 -6.66
CA ALA A 163 27.28 -3.66 -7.99
C ALA A 163 25.75 -3.58 -8.09
N PRO A 164 25.19 -2.48 -8.64
CA PRO A 164 23.76 -2.34 -8.88
C PRO A 164 23.34 -3.21 -10.08
N SER A 165 23.29 -4.53 -9.89
CA SER A 165 22.68 -5.45 -10.85
C SER A 165 21.15 -5.34 -10.76
N PRO A 166 20.46 -4.79 -11.78
CA PRO A 166 19.00 -4.87 -11.83
C PRO A 166 18.60 -6.35 -11.99
N SER A 167 17.58 -6.78 -11.25
CA SER A 167 17.00 -8.13 -11.34
C SER A 167 17.96 -9.31 -11.00
N SER A 168 18.33 -9.47 -9.72
CA SER A 168 18.87 -10.75 -9.26
C SER A 168 17.80 -11.85 -9.42
N PRO A 169 18.01 -12.90 -10.25
CA PRO A 169 17.04 -13.99 -10.42
C PRO A 169 16.75 -14.69 -9.10
N ALA A 170 17.80 -14.95 -8.31
CA ALA A 170 17.72 -15.70 -7.06
C ALA A 170 16.86 -14.97 -6.01
N LEU A 171 16.88 -13.63 -5.99
CA LEU A 171 15.98 -12.84 -5.15
C LEU A 171 14.52 -13.13 -5.50
N TRP A 172 14.16 -13.00 -6.78
CA TRP A 172 12.78 -13.16 -7.23
C TRP A 172 12.28 -14.60 -7.18
N GLU A 173 13.17 -15.59 -7.31
CA GLU A 173 12.87 -16.99 -7.05
C GLU A 173 12.56 -17.25 -5.57
N ARG A 174 13.37 -16.72 -4.64
CA ARG A 174 13.09 -16.85 -3.20
C ARG A 174 11.82 -16.09 -2.79
N VAL A 175 11.58 -14.90 -3.34
CA VAL A 175 10.32 -14.16 -3.15
C VAL A 175 9.13 -14.96 -3.70
N HIS A 176 9.25 -15.62 -4.86
CA HIS A 176 8.21 -16.49 -5.40
C HIS A 176 7.89 -17.65 -4.45
N VAL A 177 8.92 -18.32 -3.91
CA VAL A 177 8.72 -19.46 -2.99
C VAL A 177 8.02 -18.99 -1.71
N ALA A 178 8.49 -17.89 -1.10
CA ALA A 178 7.87 -17.33 0.10
C ALA A 178 6.43 -16.83 -0.14
N GLN A 179 6.15 -16.24 -1.31
CA GLN A 179 4.80 -15.80 -1.67
C GLN A 179 3.84 -16.98 -1.90
N GLU A 180 4.27 -18.04 -2.60
CA GLU A 180 3.43 -19.22 -2.84
C GLU A 180 3.14 -19.95 -1.52
N ASP A 181 4.13 -20.06 -0.62
CA ASP A 181 3.95 -20.63 0.72
C ASP A 181 2.91 -19.86 1.54
N ILE A 182 3.09 -18.53 1.70
CA ILE A 182 2.11 -17.66 2.36
C ILE A 182 0.72 -17.83 1.72
N TYR A 183 0.63 -17.84 0.39
CA TYR A 183 -0.65 -17.96 -0.31
C TYR A 183 -1.35 -19.29 -0.04
N VAL A 184 -0.60 -20.39 0.09
CA VAL A 184 -1.15 -21.73 0.37
C VAL A 184 -1.57 -21.83 1.84
N THR A 185 -0.72 -21.38 2.76
CA THR A 185 -0.88 -21.61 4.21
C THR A 185 -1.75 -20.58 4.94
N CYS A 186 -2.02 -19.41 4.35
CA CYS A 186 -2.71 -18.30 5.07
C CYS A 186 -4.09 -18.64 5.67
N ALA A 187 -4.79 -19.66 5.17
CA ALA A 187 -6.07 -20.09 5.72
C ALA A 187 -5.95 -20.87 7.05
N GLN A 188 -4.73 -21.16 7.51
CA GLN A 188 -4.40 -21.89 8.74
C GLN A 188 -3.56 -21.04 9.70
N MET A 189 -3.23 -19.80 9.32
CA MET A 189 -2.43 -18.87 10.12
C MET A 189 -3.28 -18.23 11.21
N ASN A 190 -2.68 -17.98 12.38
CA ASN A 190 -3.27 -17.09 13.39
C ASN A 190 -3.09 -15.61 13.02
N ASN A 191 -3.78 -14.71 13.73
CA ASN A 191 -3.74 -13.26 13.51
C ASN A 191 -2.31 -12.67 13.41
N TRP A 192 -1.39 -13.06 14.31
CA TRP A 192 0.00 -12.56 14.29
C TRP A 192 0.80 -13.09 13.11
N GLN A 193 0.60 -14.35 12.73
CA GLN A 193 1.18 -14.93 11.52
C GLN A 193 0.64 -14.27 10.24
N LEU A 194 -0.66 -13.96 10.20
CA LEU A 194 -1.29 -13.22 9.10
C LEU A 194 -0.74 -11.79 8.99
N LEU A 195 -0.55 -11.09 10.11
CA LEU A 195 0.08 -9.75 10.12
C LEU A 195 1.53 -9.82 9.61
N SER A 196 2.32 -10.75 10.14
CA SER A 196 3.70 -11.03 9.71
C SER A 196 3.78 -11.32 8.20
N ALA A 197 2.85 -12.13 7.68
CA ALA A 197 2.71 -12.41 6.26
C ALA A 197 2.29 -11.16 5.44
N ALA A 198 1.34 -10.36 5.92
CA ALA A 198 0.90 -9.14 5.24
C ALA A 198 2.05 -8.12 5.13
N GLN A 199 2.83 -7.95 6.19
CA GLN A 199 4.00 -7.08 6.23
C GLN A 199 5.11 -7.57 5.29
N ALA A 200 5.40 -8.88 5.28
CA ALA A 200 6.37 -9.48 4.35
C ALA A 200 5.96 -9.31 2.87
N ILE A 201 4.71 -9.62 2.52
CA ILE A 201 4.20 -9.41 1.15
C ILE A 201 4.22 -7.92 0.76
N THR A 202 3.92 -7.02 1.70
CA THR A 202 4.01 -5.56 1.49
C THR A 202 5.45 -5.13 1.17
N LEU A 203 6.44 -5.63 1.91
CA LEU A 203 7.86 -5.39 1.60
C LEU A 203 8.27 -5.93 0.22
N TYR A 204 7.78 -7.10 -0.19
CA TYR A 204 8.03 -7.64 -1.53
C TYR A 204 7.37 -6.80 -2.64
N ILE A 205 6.18 -6.25 -2.42
CA ILE A 205 5.52 -5.32 -3.35
C ILE A 205 6.33 -4.03 -3.48
N LEU A 206 6.78 -3.44 -2.37
CA LEU A 206 7.64 -2.26 -2.40
C LEU A 206 8.98 -2.53 -3.07
N ALA A 207 9.60 -3.68 -2.80
CA ALA A 207 10.81 -4.10 -3.48
C ALA A 207 10.58 -4.24 -4.99
N ARG A 208 9.42 -4.77 -5.40
CA ARG A 208 9.06 -4.93 -6.82
C ARG A 208 8.79 -3.59 -7.51
N PHE A 209 8.11 -2.68 -6.82
CA PHE A 209 7.90 -1.31 -7.27
C PHE A 209 9.24 -0.59 -7.50
N ARG A 210 10.16 -0.67 -6.53
CA ARG A 210 11.50 -0.04 -6.61
C ARG A 210 12.40 -0.66 -7.68
N ASN A 211 12.43 -1.99 -7.81
CA ASN A 211 13.39 -2.69 -8.67
C ASN A 211 12.92 -2.89 -10.11
N GLY A 212 11.71 -2.44 -10.47
CA GLY A 212 11.18 -2.57 -11.83
C GLY A 212 10.87 -4.02 -12.24
N LYS A 213 10.75 -4.24 -13.55
CA LYS A 213 10.36 -5.54 -14.12
C LYS A 213 11.52 -6.55 -14.08
N ASP A 214 11.16 -7.82 -14.03
CA ASP A 214 12.02 -8.98 -14.31
C ASP A 214 11.22 -9.87 -15.27
N ASP A 215 11.76 -10.11 -16.46
CA ASP A 215 11.09 -10.84 -17.52
C ASP A 215 10.92 -12.34 -17.25
N ARG A 216 11.67 -12.91 -16.29
CA ARG A 216 11.49 -14.29 -15.81
C ARG A 216 10.24 -14.42 -14.93
N PHE A 217 9.85 -13.34 -14.26
CA PHE A 217 8.71 -13.28 -13.34
C PHE A 217 7.68 -12.20 -13.72
N PRO A 218 7.09 -12.25 -14.93
CA PRO A 218 6.23 -11.19 -15.48
C PRO A 218 4.84 -11.09 -14.82
N HIS A 219 4.52 -11.98 -13.90
CA HIS A 219 3.25 -12.02 -13.16
C HIS A 219 3.42 -11.94 -11.64
N MET A 220 4.64 -11.68 -11.16
CA MET A 220 4.95 -11.57 -9.73
C MET A 220 4.07 -10.52 -9.04
N ASP A 221 3.95 -9.35 -9.66
CA ASP A 221 3.17 -8.19 -9.21
C ASP A 221 1.72 -8.62 -8.88
N ILE A 222 1.09 -9.37 -9.80
CA ILE A 222 -0.27 -9.89 -9.67
C ILE A 222 -0.35 -10.93 -8.54
N ALA A 223 0.63 -11.83 -8.44
CA ALA A 223 0.65 -12.88 -7.41
C ALA A 223 0.84 -12.30 -6.00
N LEU A 224 1.71 -11.31 -5.84
CA LEU A 224 1.90 -10.55 -4.60
C LEU A 224 0.62 -9.82 -4.19
N LEU A 225 -0.01 -9.09 -5.11
CA LEU A 225 -1.25 -8.34 -4.83
C LEU A 225 -2.44 -9.27 -4.49
N PHE A 226 -2.58 -10.41 -5.17
CA PHE A 226 -3.56 -11.44 -4.80
C PHE A 226 -3.29 -12.03 -3.41
N THR A 227 -2.02 -12.27 -3.08
CA THR A 227 -1.63 -12.82 -1.78
C THR A 227 -1.90 -11.83 -0.67
N LEU A 228 -1.53 -10.56 -0.85
CA LEU A 228 -1.82 -9.48 0.09
C LEU A 228 -3.32 -9.40 0.36
N ARG A 229 -4.14 -9.37 -0.70
CA ARG A 229 -5.60 -9.38 -0.60
C ARG A 229 -6.13 -10.60 0.15
N LYS A 230 -5.60 -11.80 -0.12
CA LYS A 230 -6.05 -13.03 0.53
C LYS A 230 -5.73 -13.00 2.03
N VAL A 231 -4.50 -12.64 2.40
CA VAL A 231 -4.07 -12.47 3.80
C VAL A 231 -4.94 -11.43 4.51
N PHE A 232 -5.15 -10.24 3.92
CA PHE A 232 -6.05 -9.23 4.47
C PHE A 232 -7.51 -9.67 4.54
N SER A 233 -7.98 -10.59 3.68
CA SER A 233 -9.33 -11.13 3.78
C SER A 233 -9.52 -12.10 4.96
N HIS A 234 -8.46 -12.83 5.34
CA HIS A 234 -8.44 -13.61 6.59
C HIS A 234 -8.35 -12.68 7.80
N LEU A 235 -7.39 -11.74 7.82
CA LEU A 235 -7.31 -10.71 8.87
C LEU A 235 -8.66 -10.01 9.07
N LYS A 236 -9.34 -9.58 8.00
CA LYS A 236 -10.63 -8.90 8.06
C LYS A 236 -11.78 -9.80 8.52
N ALA A 237 -11.74 -11.10 8.21
CA ALA A 237 -12.77 -12.03 8.68
C ALA A 237 -12.71 -12.17 10.21
N ASP A 238 -11.50 -12.35 10.75
CA ASP A 238 -11.28 -12.57 12.18
C ASP A 238 -11.29 -11.25 12.98
N TYR A 239 -10.92 -10.11 12.36
CA TYR A 239 -10.96 -8.76 12.94
C TYR A 239 -12.37 -8.15 12.99
N LEU A 240 -13.27 -8.51 12.05
CA LEU A 240 -14.64 -7.99 12.01
C LEU A 240 -15.70 -8.97 12.54
N SER A 241 -15.32 -10.22 12.87
CA SER A 241 -16.23 -11.16 13.55
C SER A 241 -16.50 -10.77 15.00
N ASP A 242 -15.55 -10.09 15.65
CA ASP A 242 -15.81 -9.43 16.92
C ASP A 242 -16.80 -8.28 16.70
N GLY A 243 -17.98 -8.39 17.33
CA GLY A 243 -19.21 -7.65 17.00
C GLY A 243 -19.20 -6.12 17.18
N TYR A 244 -18.03 -5.54 17.40
CA TYR A 244 -17.76 -4.11 17.52
C TYR A 244 -18.10 -3.31 16.26
N HIS A 245 -17.89 -3.87 15.06
CA HIS A 245 -18.09 -3.15 13.79
C HIS A 245 -19.51 -3.20 13.20
N ASN A 246 -20.48 -3.81 13.89
CA ASN A 246 -21.87 -3.90 13.39
C ASN A 246 -22.72 -2.64 13.69
N ARG A 247 -22.09 -1.56 14.20
CA ARG A 247 -22.73 -0.24 14.36
C ARG A 247 -22.62 0.54 13.06
N LYS A 248 -23.76 1.01 12.54
CA LYS A 248 -23.87 1.77 11.28
C LYS A 248 -23.24 3.19 11.31
N CYS A 249 -22.59 3.57 12.40
CA CYS A 249 -21.95 4.88 12.58
C CYS A 249 -20.58 4.71 13.25
N GLY A 250 -19.52 4.62 12.45
CA GLY A 250 -18.11 4.65 12.87
C GLY A 250 -17.57 3.36 13.52
N PRO A 251 -16.24 3.15 13.49
CA PRO A 251 -15.59 2.20 14.40
C PRO A 251 -15.89 2.61 15.85
N PRO A 252 -16.15 1.67 16.76
CA PRO A 252 -16.00 1.97 18.17
C PRO A 252 -14.54 2.36 18.42
N ALA A 253 -14.31 3.33 19.30
CA ALA A 253 -12.97 3.68 19.72
C ALA A 253 -12.29 2.43 20.25
N ILE A 254 -11.14 2.06 19.67
CA ILE A 254 -10.53 0.73 19.86
C ILE A 254 -10.23 0.58 21.35
N PRO A 255 -11.01 -0.22 22.12
CA PRO A 255 -10.76 -0.41 23.53
C PRO A 255 -9.74 -1.53 23.59
N THR A 256 -8.50 -1.20 23.26
CA THR A 256 -7.39 -2.14 23.24
C THR A 256 -7.15 -2.58 24.67
N SER A 257 -7.64 -3.77 25.01
CA SER A 257 -7.57 -4.36 26.35
C SER A 257 -6.14 -4.47 26.88
N SER A 258 -5.17 -4.52 25.98
CA SER A 258 -3.75 -4.46 26.27
C SER A 258 -2.99 -3.63 25.22
N TRP A 259 -1.79 -3.16 25.59
CA TRP A 259 -0.81 -2.62 24.63
C TRP A 259 -0.53 -3.57 23.46
N ARG A 260 -0.53 -4.90 23.69
CA ARG A 260 -0.30 -5.90 22.64
C ARG A 260 -1.40 -5.88 21.57
N ASP A 261 -2.65 -5.70 21.97
CA ASP A 261 -3.78 -5.56 21.05
C ASP A 261 -3.67 -4.25 20.25
N TRP A 262 -3.25 -3.16 20.91
CA TRP A 262 -2.99 -1.89 20.24
C TRP A 262 -1.90 -2.00 19.17
N ILE A 263 -0.75 -2.60 19.52
CA ILE A 263 0.34 -2.86 18.56
C ILE A 263 -0.13 -3.68 17.37
N PHE A 264 -0.99 -4.67 17.59
CA PHE A 264 -1.56 -5.47 16.50
C PHE A 264 -2.38 -4.61 15.54
N HIS A 265 -3.37 -3.87 16.05
CA HIS A 265 -4.25 -3.03 15.23
C HIS A 265 -3.50 -1.90 14.52
N GLU A 266 -2.58 -1.23 15.22
CA GLU A 266 -1.76 -0.16 14.66
C GLU A 266 -0.82 -0.70 13.56
N SER A 267 -0.22 -1.89 13.75
CA SER A 267 0.58 -2.54 12.71
C SER A 267 -0.24 -2.92 11.47
N VAL A 268 -1.48 -3.39 11.65
CA VAL A 268 -2.42 -3.64 10.54
C VAL A 268 -2.76 -2.33 9.81
N SER A 269 -3.06 -1.26 10.55
CA SER A 269 -3.40 0.07 10.01
C SER A 269 -2.24 0.67 9.21
N ARG A 270 -1.03 0.66 9.75
CA ARG A 270 0.19 1.13 9.09
C ARG A 270 0.54 0.29 7.86
N THR A 271 0.31 -1.03 7.90
CA THR A 271 0.50 -1.90 6.71
C THR A 271 -0.53 -1.58 5.62
N ALA A 272 -1.80 -1.37 5.98
CA ALA A 272 -2.84 -0.93 5.04
C ALA A 272 -2.55 0.47 4.46
N THR A 273 -1.98 1.37 5.28
CA THR A 273 -1.53 2.70 4.86
C THR A 273 -0.50 2.61 3.73
N VAL A 274 0.47 1.69 3.78
CA VAL A 274 1.44 1.51 2.68
C VAL A 274 0.73 1.16 1.37
N TYR A 275 -0.28 0.30 1.42
CA TYR A 275 -1.09 -0.04 0.24
C TYR A 275 -1.89 1.17 -0.26
N PHE A 276 -2.48 1.96 0.64
CA PHE A 276 -3.15 3.22 0.29
C PHE A 276 -2.19 4.24 -0.36
N LEU A 277 -0.98 4.44 0.18
CA LEU A 277 0.01 5.33 -0.41
C LEU A 277 0.41 4.86 -1.83
N LEU A 278 0.49 3.55 -2.05
CA LEU A 278 0.63 2.97 -3.39
C LEU A 278 -0.60 3.26 -4.29
N THR A 279 -1.84 3.15 -3.80
CA THR A 279 -3.02 3.48 -4.63
C THR A 279 -3.10 4.97 -4.97
N VAL A 280 -2.55 5.86 -4.14
CA VAL A 280 -2.45 7.30 -4.42
C VAL A 280 -1.50 7.57 -5.58
N VAL A 281 -0.27 7.06 -5.54
CA VAL A 281 0.78 7.42 -6.53
C VAL A 281 0.99 6.44 -7.67
N VAL A 282 0.39 5.25 -7.64
CA VAL A 282 0.60 4.19 -8.64
C VAL A 282 -0.72 3.79 -9.33
N SER A 283 -0.68 3.68 -10.65
CA SER A 283 -1.77 3.17 -11.49
C SER A 283 -1.87 1.65 -11.40
N MET A 284 -2.53 1.15 -10.37
CA MET A 284 -2.74 -0.29 -10.12
C MET A 284 -3.97 -0.86 -10.86
N ASP A 285 -4.07 -0.59 -12.16
CA ASP A 285 -5.24 -0.92 -12.99
C ASP A 285 -5.16 -2.37 -13.54
N PHE A 286 -5.16 -3.36 -12.65
CA PHE A 286 -4.87 -4.76 -12.98
C PHE A 286 -6.09 -5.66 -13.26
N GLY A 287 -7.27 -5.08 -13.49
CA GLY A 287 -8.47 -5.83 -13.87
C GLY A 287 -8.94 -6.82 -12.80
N ILE A 288 -8.76 -6.47 -11.53
CA ILE A 288 -9.29 -7.21 -10.38
C ILE A 288 -10.04 -6.18 -9.53
N GLU A 289 -11.25 -6.52 -9.10
CA GLU A 289 -12.05 -5.72 -8.18
C GLU A 289 -11.44 -5.79 -6.77
N CYS A 290 -10.26 -5.20 -6.54
CA CYS A 290 -9.78 -4.91 -5.19
C CYS A 290 -10.75 -3.95 -4.51
N ASP A 291 -11.18 -2.92 -5.25
CA ASP A 291 -12.19 -1.98 -4.82
C ASP A 291 -13.57 -2.42 -5.33
N GLN A 292 -14.34 -3.08 -4.47
CA GLN A 292 -15.77 -2.85 -4.50
C GLN A 292 -15.99 -1.59 -3.66
N ALA A 293 -16.30 -0.47 -4.33
CA ALA A 293 -16.46 0.86 -3.75
C ALA A 293 -17.40 0.86 -2.53
N ASP A 294 -18.34 -0.08 -2.50
CA ASP A 294 -19.31 -0.31 -1.43
C ASP A 294 -18.70 -0.86 -0.12
N ARG A 295 -17.41 -1.23 -0.07
CA ARG A 295 -16.79 -2.02 1.03
C ARG A 295 -15.51 -1.47 1.65
N TRP A 296 -14.91 -0.43 1.08
CA TRP A 296 -13.75 0.27 1.63
C TRP A 296 -13.80 1.73 1.19
N ARG A 297 -13.99 2.64 2.15
CA ARG A 297 -13.92 4.08 1.93
C ARG A 297 -12.57 4.58 2.42
N VAL A 298 -11.87 5.34 1.57
CA VAL A 298 -10.60 5.96 1.91
C VAL A 298 -10.78 6.95 3.08
N GLU A 299 -11.91 7.67 3.10
CA GLU A 299 -12.35 8.54 4.20
C GLU A 299 -12.38 7.84 5.57
N ASP A 300 -12.72 6.54 5.61
CA ASP A 300 -12.87 5.76 6.85
C ASP A 300 -11.55 5.15 7.35
N MET A 301 -10.44 5.33 6.63
CA MET A 301 -9.14 4.83 7.05
C MET A 301 -8.66 5.60 8.28
N LEU A 302 -8.40 4.88 9.39
CA LEU A 302 -7.83 5.46 10.60
C LEU A 302 -6.46 6.07 10.32
N LEU A 303 -6.17 7.22 10.92
CA LEU A 303 -4.84 7.79 10.92
C LEU A 303 -3.92 6.96 11.84
N PRO A 304 -2.61 6.85 11.55
CA PRO A 304 -1.64 6.25 12.44
C PRO A 304 -1.64 6.93 13.80
N GLY A 305 -1.50 6.13 14.84
CA GLY A 305 -1.31 6.60 16.20
C GLY A 305 0.00 7.39 16.36
N ALA A 306 0.02 8.23 17.40
CA ALA A 306 1.12 9.09 17.79
C ALA A 306 2.47 8.37 17.86
N LYS A 307 3.53 9.08 17.46
CA LYS A 307 4.92 8.57 17.46
C LYS A 307 5.32 7.96 18.81
N ALA A 308 5.05 8.66 19.91
CA ALA A 308 5.40 8.21 21.26
C ALA A 308 4.71 6.89 21.64
N SER A 309 3.46 6.69 21.19
CA SER A 309 2.72 5.43 21.42
C SER A 309 3.28 4.29 20.57
N TRP A 310 3.69 4.56 19.32
CA TRP A 310 4.29 3.57 18.42
C TRP A 310 5.74 3.21 18.76
N GLU A 311 6.51 4.12 19.37
CA GLU A 311 7.89 3.87 19.80
C GLU A 311 7.99 3.34 21.25
N ALA A 312 6.85 3.20 21.94
CA ALA A 312 6.77 2.65 23.29
C ALA A 312 7.40 1.24 23.36
N ARG A 313 8.21 0.99 24.40
CA ARG A 313 8.91 -0.30 24.58
C ARG A 313 8.13 -1.32 25.39
N ASP A 314 7.17 -0.85 26.16
CA ASP A 314 6.33 -1.65 27.06
C ASP A 314 4.98 -0.94 27.26
N GLU A 315 4.07 -1.64 27.94
CA GLU A 315 2.73 -1.15 28.22
C GLU A 315 2.71 0.07 29.18
N VAL A 316 3.72 0.25 30.02
CA VAL A 316 3.79 1.40 30.93
C VAL A 316 4.18 2.66 30.15
N ALA A 317 5.19 2.55 29.28
CA ALA A 317 5.58 3.62 28.37
C ALA A 317 4.42 4.00 27.43
N TRP A 318 3.71 3.02 26.87
CA TRP A 318 2.54 3.28 26.02
C TRP A 318 1.39 3.94 26.79
N ARG A 319 1.04 3.45 27.98
CA ARG A 319 0.02 4.10 28.81
C ARG A 319 0.42 5.54 29.15
N SER A 320 1.69 5.78 29.49
CA SER A 320 2.18 7.14 29.76
C SER A 320 2.02 8.08 28.56
N SER A 321 2.39 7.66 27.35
CA SER A 321 2.19 8.49 26.14
C SER A 321 0.71 8.74 25.85
N THR A 322 -0.18 7.76 26.06
CA THR A 322 -1.63 7.96 25.86
C THR A 322 -2.32 8.83 26.92
N SER A 323 -1.75 8.95 28.13
CA SER A 323 -2.37 9.64 29.27
C SER A 323 -1.85 11.07 29.52
N VAL A 324 -0.77 11.48 28.84
CA VAL A 324 -0.26 12.86 28.90
C VAL A 324 -1.25 13.88 28.31
N SER A 325 -2.19 13.45 27.45
CA SER A 325 -3.42 14.21 27.21
C SER A 325 -4.34 14.12 28.45
N GLY A 326 -4.09 14.97 29.45
CA GLY A 326 -4.70 14.96 30.79
C GLY A 326 -6.22 15.23 30.89
N ASN A 327 -6.99 15.01 29.82
CA ASN A 327 -8.44 14.83 29.88
C ASN A 327 -8.75 13.34 29.83
N VAL A 328 -9.35 12.80 30.88
CA VAL A 328 -9.71 11.37 31.02
C VAL A 328 -10.66 10.89 29.90
N ASP A 329 -11.35 11.81 29.22
CA ASP A 329 -12.25 11.54 28.08
C ASP A 329 -11.55 11.55 26.70
N ARG A 330 -10.25 11.88 26.62
CA ARG A 330 -9.49 11.81 25.35
C ARG A 330 -9.07 10.36 25.06
N LEU A 331 -10.00 9.61 24.47
CA LEU A 331 -9.70 8.37 23.77
C LEU A 331 -8.53 8.57 22.78
N PRO A 332 -7.65 7.57 22.59
CA PRO A 332 -6.56 7.67 21.62
C PRO A 332 -7.14 8.00 20.24
N PHE A 333 -6.56 9.00 19.57
CA PHE A 333 -7.14 9.69 18.41
C PHE A 333 -7.78 8.73 17.39
N THR A 334 -9.10 8.57 17.41
CA THR A 334 -9.86 7.81 16.40
C THR A 334 -10.12 8.64 15.14
N LEU A 335 -9.17 9.53 14.81
CA LEU A 335 -9.18 10.34 13.62
C LEU A 335 -9.05 9.46 12.38
N ARG A 336 -9.75 9.85 11.33
CA ARG A 336 -9.70 9.21 10.01
C ARG A 336 -9.15 10.17 8.98
N LEU A 337 -8.75 9.62 7.84
CA LEU A 337 -8.30 10.42 6.70
C LEU A 337 -9.37 11.41 6.23
N GLY A 338 -10.66 11.06 6.31
CA GLY A 338 -11.77 11.98 6.01
C GLY A 338 -11.90 13.16 6.98
N ASP A 339 -11.44 13.02 8.22
CA ASP A 339 -11.50 14.11 9.20
C ASP A 339 -10.53 15.25 8.84
N LEU A 340 -9.40 14.92 8.17
CA LEU A 340 -8.44 15.91 7.66
C LEU A 340 -9.04 16.79 6.53
N ALA A 341 -10.11 16.34 5.88
CA ALA A 341 -10.80 17.06 4.81
C ALA A 341 -11.89 18.02 5.32
N SER A 342 -12.26 17.92 6.60
CA SER A 342 -13.45 18.57 7.14
C SER A 342 -13.19 20.04 7.47
N VAL A 343 -13.44 20.91 6.49
CA VAL A 343 -13.30 22.38 6.60
C VAL A 343 -14.21 22.96 7.69
N ASP A 344 -15.45 22.46 7.82
CA ASP A 344 -16.44 22.91 8.80
C ASP A 344 -16.37 22.14 10.15
N SER A 345 -15.22 21.55 10.45
CA SER A 345 -15.01 20.79 11.70
C SER A 345 -15.29 21.61 12.96
N SER A 346 -15.89 20.97 13.96
CA SER A 346 -16.02 21.56 15.29
C SER A 346 -14.65 21.93 15.87
N SER A 347 -14.60 22.94 16.75
CA SER A 347 -13.36 23.37 17.41
C SER A 347 -12.68 22.23 18.17
N GLY A 348 -13.45 21.27 18.69
CA GLY A 348 -12.94 20.05 19.31
C GLY A 348 -12.23 19.11 18.34
N LEU A 349 -12.77 18.93 17.12
CA LEU A 349 -12.13 18.10 16.09
C LEU A 349 -10.87 18.77 15.53
N GLN A 350 -10.90 20.09 15.27
CA GLN A 350 -9.69 20.83 14.88
C GLN A 350 -8.59 20.75 15.94
N ALA A 351 -8.94 20.85 17.22
CA ALA A 351 -7.98 20.68 18.32
C ALA A 351 -7.42 19.24 18.42
N GLN A 352 -8.18 18.22 18.02
CA GLN A 352 -7.67 16.84 17.93
C GLN A 352 -6.72 16.66 16.74
N ILE A 353 -7.07 17.21 15.57
CA ILE A 353 -6.21 17.18 14.38
C ILE A 353 -4.89 17.90 14.65
N ALA A 354 -4.92 19.09 15.28
CA ALA A 354 -3.72 19.83 15.65
C ALA A 354 -2.82 19.04 16.64
N ALA A 355 -3.40 18.46 17.69
CA ALA A 355 -2.65 17.63 18.64
C ALA A 355 -2.05 16.38 17.98
N TRP A 356 -2.78 15.73 17.06
CA TRP A 356 -2.23 14.62 16.26
C TRP A 356 -1.10 15.09 15.32
N GLN A 357 -1.20 16.30 14.75
CA GLN A 357 -0.17 16.90 13.90
C GLN A 357 1.13 17.25 14.67
N GLU A 358 1.05 17.51 15.97
CA GLU A 358 2.22 17.71 16.83
C GLU A 358 2.96 16.40 17.15
N GLU A 359 2.27 15.25 17.09
CA GLU A 359 2.81 13.93 17.45
C GLU A 359 3.11 13.00 16.25
N LEU A 360 3.18 13.56 15.04
CA LEU A 360 3.41 12.80 13.80
C LEU A 360 4.78 12.10 13.76
N ASP A 361 4.77 10.93 13.13
CA ASP A 361 5.96 10.27 12.63
C ASP A 361 6.03 10.34 11.09
N GLU A 362 6.94 9.56 10.48
CA GLU A 362 7.06 9.47 9.02
C GLU A 362 5.75 9.08 8.32
N PHE A 363 4.93 8.23 8.93
CA PHE A 363 3.66 7.78 8.36
C PHE A 363 2.60 8.89 8.43
N GLY A 364 2.47 9.56 9.58
CA GLY A 364 1.55 10.68 9.77
C GLY A 364 1.83 11.85 8.81
N MET A 365 3.11 12.21 8.64
CA MET A 365 3.53 13.23 7.67
C MET A 365 3.16 12.85 6.23
N VAL A 366 3.47 11.62 5.81
CA VAL A 366 3.25 11.18 4.42
C VAL A 366 1.75 10.97 4.11
N ILE A 367 0.93 10.58 5.08
CA ILE A 367 -0.53 10.59 4.92
C ILE A 367 -1.08 12.00 4.77
N THR A 368 -0.60 12.97 5.56
CA THR A 368 -1.06 14.36 5.46
C THR A 368 -0.84 14.91 4.04
N LEU A 369 0.34 14.61 3.46
CA LEU A 369 0.66 14.92 2.06
C LEU A 369 -0.26 14.15 1.07
N ALA A 370 -0.48 12.85 1.28
CA ALA A 370 -1.36 12.06 0.42
C ALA A 370 -2.82 12.53 0.46
N GLY A 371 -3.28 13.04 1.61
CA GLY A 371 -4.60 13.66 1.77
C GLY A 371 -4.75 14.89 0.87
N GLN A 372 -3.75 15.77 0.80
CA GLN A 372 -3.78 16.96 -0.08
C GLN A 372 -4.04 16.59 -1.55
N MET A 373 -3.52 15.45 -2.02
CA MET A 373 -3.76 14.94 -3.38
C MET A 373 -5.16 14.34 -3.62
N LEU A 374 -5.98 14.19 -2.57
CA LEU A 374 -7.32 13.59 -2.62
C LEU A 374 -8.44 14.57 -2.25
N MET A 375 -8.07 15.72 -1.67
CA MET A 375 -8.99 16.76 -1.18
C MET A 375 -9.06 17.95 -2.14
N ASP A 376 -8.14 18.02 -3.12
CA ASP A 376 -8.13 18.90 -4.30
C ASP A 376 -8.82 18.21 -5.51
#